data_AF-A0A7C2U2F3-F1
#
_entry.id   AF-A0A7C2U2F3-F1
#
_cell.length_a   1.000
_cell.length_b   1.000
_cell.length_c   1.000
_cell.angle_alpha   90.00
_cell.angle_beta   90.00
_cell.angle_gamma   90.00
#
_symmetry.space_group_name_H-M   'P 1'
#
loop_
_entity.id
_entity.type
_entity.pdbx_description
1 polymer ?
#
loop_
_entity_poly.entity_id
_entity_poly.type
_entity_poly.pdbx_seq_one_letter_code
_entity_poly.pdbx_strand_id
1 'polypeptide(L)'
;MIRRLFLLRYPDGVSLAEGERWYLGGRIREARRMHGLCLYRTWRAQQATVAPPWTTVRRLDKRVRLAEPGFHSWEAWKEGAVDRMPPVDSRPLWAGGHRGGDHLHRRQARIRPAARGVAGALDCARAYRDARKL
;
A
#
# COMPACT_ATOMS: atom_id res chain seq x y z
N MET A 1 1.22 -12.77 11.27
CA MET A 1 1.91 -11.84 10.35
C MET A 1 0.90 -11.18 9.43
N ILE A 2 0.84 -9.85 9.43
CA ILE A 2 0.05 -9.01 8.52
C ILE A 2 0.91 -8.61 7.33
N ARG A 3 0.35 -8.72 6.12
CA ARG A 3 0.99 -8.29 4.87
C ARG A 3 0.09 -7.29 4.19
N ARG A 4 0.64 -6.14 3.77
CA ARG A 4 -0.10 -5.10 3.05
C ARG A 4 0.45 -5.01 1.64
N LEU A 5 -0.42 -4.96 0.64
CA LEU A 5 -0.01 -4.79 -0.75
C LEU A 5 -0.27 -3.35 -1.19
N PHE A 6 0.77 -2.71 -1.74
CA PHE A 6 0.70 -1.36 -2.29
C PHE A 6 1.07 -1.38 -3.76
N LEU A 7 0.21 -0.80 -4.59
CA LEU A 7 0.47 -0.56 -6.00
C LEU A 7 0.94 0.88 -6.18
N LEU A 8 2.16 1.05 -6.70
CA LEU A 8 2.77 2.36 -6.89
C LEU A 8 2.65 2.80 -8.35
N ARG A 9 2.52 4.11 -8.53
CA ARG A 9 2.54 4.82 -9.81
C ARG A 9 3.30 6.12 -9.60
N TYR A 10 4.23 6.45 -10.49
CA TYR A 10 4.85 7.77 -10.51
C TYR A 10 3.91 8.79 -11.16
N PRO A 11 3.90 10.07 -10.74
CA PRO A 11 3.10 11.11 -11.37
C PRO A 11 3.36 11.25 -12.87
N ASP A 12 2.38 11.77 -13.61
CA ASP A 12 2.59 12.10 -15.03
C ASP A 12 3.75 13.12 -15.15
N GLY A 13 4.64 12.92 -16.13
CA GLY A 13 5.86 13.72 -16.30
C GLY A 13 7.09 13.21 -15.56
N VAL A 14 6.95 12.28 -14.60
CA VAL A 14 8.09 11.63 -13.94
C VAL A 14 8.49 10.39 -14.74
N SER A 15 9.74 10.35 -15.21
CA SER A 15 10.25 9.18 -15.92
C SER A 15 10.35 7.95 -15.02
N LEU A 16 10.19 6.75 -15.59
CA LEU A 16 10.36 5.51 -14.84
C LEU A 16 11.74 5.45 -14.16
N ALA A 17 12.80 5.83 -14.90
CA ALA A 17 14.17 5.80 -14.37
C ALA A 17 14.35 6.73 -13.16
N GLU A 18 13.79 7.94 -13.21
CA GLU A 18 13.84 8.88 -12.10
C GLU A 18 13.05 8.39 -10.88
N GLY A 19 11.82 7.91 -11.10
CA GLY A 19 11.01 7.35 -10.03
C GLY A 19 11.65 6.13 -9.37
N GLU A 20 12.25 5.24 -10.17
CA GLU A 20 12.97 4.06 -9.68
C GLU A 20 14.22 4.43 -8.87
N ARG A 21 15.01 5.41 -9.33
CA ARG A 21 16.15 5.93 -8.56
C ARG A 21 15.71 6.42 -7.18
N TRP A 22 14.62 7.20 -7.13
CA TRP A 22 14.06 7.63 -5.87
C TRP A 22 13.57 6.45 -5.00
N TYR A 23 12.76 5.56 -5.56
CA TYR A 23 12.09 4.51 -4.80
C TYR A 23 13.10 3.50 -4.23
N LEU A 24 14.00 2.99 -5.08
CA LEU A 24 15.01 2.00 -4.69
C LEU A 24 16.13 2.64 -3.86
N GLY A 25 16.55 3.86 -4.19
CA GLY A 25 17.67 4.54 -3.55
C GLY A 25 17.33 5.21 -2.22
N GLY A 26 16.11 5.75 -2.08
CA GLY A 26 15.65 6.46 -0.90
C GLY A 26 14.53 5.72 -0.17
N ARG A 27 13.39 5.56 -0.83
CA ARG A 27 12.14 5.14 -0.16
C ARG A 27 12.24 3.77 0.53
N ILE A 28 12.90 2.80 -0.08
CA ILE A 28 13.09 1.47 0.54
C ILE A 28 13.98 1.57 1.79
N ARG A 29 15.04 2.39 1.76
CA ARG A 29 15.95 2.55 2.90
C ARG A 29 15.21 3.12 4.11
N GLU A 30 14.34 4.09 3.88
CA GLU A 30 13.47 4.64 4.93
C GLU A 30 12.43 3.62 5.41
N ALA A 31 11.81 2.89 4.50
CA ALA A 31 10.82 1.87 4.85
C ALA A 31 11.43 0.83 5.80
N ARG A 32 12.70 0.45 5.60
CA ARG A 32 13.42 -0.47 6.51
C ARG A 32 13.60 0.07 7.94
N ARG A 33 13.43 1.37 8.16
CA ARG A 33 13.48 2.00 9.49
C ARG A 33 12.13 1.99 10.21
N MET A 34 11.04 1.54 9.56
CA MET A 34 9.73 1.47 10.20
C MET A 34 9.76 0.48 11.36
N HIS A 35 9.26 0.92 12.52
CA HIS A 35 9.17 0.08 13.71
C HIS A 35 8.29 -1.16 13.44
N GLY A 36 8.70 -2.33 13.93
CA GLY A 36 7.92 -3.57 13.79
C GLY A 36 7.86 -4.17 12.38
N LEU A 37 8.53 -3.59 11.38
CA LEU A 37 8.64 -4.17 10.04
C LEU A 37 9.54 -5.41 10.08
N CYS A 38 9.02 -6.56 9.66
CA CYS A 38 9.78 -7.81 9.62
C CYS A 38 10.07 -8.32 8.21
N LEU A 39 9.37 -7.80 7.21
CA LEU A 39 9.55 -8.17 5.81
C LEU A 39 9.30 -6.96 4.92
N TYR A 40 10.11 -6.77 3.88
CA TYR A 40 9.78 -5.84 2.80
C TYR A 40 10.12 -6.48 1.46
N ARG A 41 9.10 -6.75 0.65
CA ARG A 41 9.27 -7.22 -0.73
C ARG A 41 8.79 -6.15 -1.70
N THR A 42 9.42 -6.08 -2.86
CA THR A 42 8.95 -5.23 -3.94
C THR A 42 9.26 -5.86 -5.28
N TRP A 43 8.36 -5.68 -6.21
CA TRP A 43 8.47 -6.18 -7.57
C TRP A 43 8.23 -5.04 -8.53
N ARG A 44 8.99 -5.04 -9.63
CA ARG A 44 8.67 -4.21 -10.77
C ARG A 44 7.38 -4.75 -11.39
N ALA A 45 6.38 -3.89 -11.59
CA ALA A 45 5.18 -4.29 -12.30
C ALA A 45 5.56 -4.49 -13.77
N GLN A 46 5.15 -5.63 -14.34
CA GLN A 46 5.22 -5.82 -15.77
C GLN A 46 4.19 -4.88 -16.40
N GLN A 47 4.65 -4.00 -17.28
CA GLN A 47 3.76 -3.16 -18.07
C GLN A 47 2.99 -4.09 -19.02
N ALA A 48 1.66 -4.05 -18.97
CA ALA A 48 0.85 -4.78 -19.91
C ALA A 48 1.12 -4.22 -21.31
N THR A 49 1.68 -5.03 -22.20
CA THR A 49 1.91 -4.67 -23.60
C THR A 49 0.60 -4.61 -24.38
N VAL A 50 -0.44 -5.30 -23.89
CA VAL A 50 -1.80 -5.27 -24.43
C VAL A 50 -2.77 -5.25 -23.24
N ALA A 51 -3.71 -4.31 -23.23
CA ALA A 51 -4.78 -4.31 -22.23
C ALA A 51 -5.68 -5.54 -22.48
N PRO A 52 -5.88 -6.44 -21.50
CA PRO A 52 -6.81 -7.54 -21.68
C PRO A 52 -8.21 -7.01 -21.99
N PRO A 53 -8.94 -7.61 -22.96
CA PRO A 53 -10.23 -7.09 -23.43
C PRO A 53 -11.30 -7.01 -22.34
N TRP A 54 -11.13 -7.74 -21.23
CA TRP A 54 -12.03 -7.78 -20.08
C TRP A 54 -11.66 -6.77 -18.96
N THR A 55 -10.57 -6.01 -19.11
CA THR A 55 -10.21 -4.99 -18.12
C THR A 55 -10.82 -3.63 -18.48
N THR A 56 -11.98 -3.32 -17.91
CA THR A 56 -12.51 -1.94 -17.87
C THR A 56 -11.63 -0.99 -17.05
N VAL A 57 -10.64 -1.53 -16.31
CA VAL A 57 -9.71 -0.77 -15.48
C VAL A 57 -8.53 -0.25 -16.30
N ARG A 58 -8.82 0.74 -17.13
CA ARG A 58 -7.90 1.51 -18.00
C ARG A 58 -6.75 2.25 -17.25
N ARG A 59 -6.53 1.97 -15.96
CA ARG A 59 -5.61 2.70 -15.06
C ARG A 59 -4.57 1.80 -14.37
N LEU A 60 -4.56 0.50 -14.67
CA LEU A 60 -3.53 -0.43 -14.17
C LEU A 60 -2.23 -0.36 -14.98
N ASP A 61 -2.32 0.11 -16.23
CA ASP A 61 -1.22 0.36 -17.17
C ASP A 61 -0.12 1.27 -16.60
N LYS A 62 -0.48 2.23 -15.75
CA LYS A 62 0.47 3.16 -15.13
C LYS A 62 1.07 2.65 -13.81
N ARG A 63 0.76 1.43 -13.36
CA ARG A 63 1.41 0.86 -12.17
C ARG A 63 2.84 0.46 -12.52
N VAL A 64 3.78 0.89 -11.70
CA VAL A 64 5.21 0.68 -11.94
C VAL A 64 5.81 -0.33 -10.96
N ARG A 65 5.22 -0.44 -9.77
CA ARG A 65 5.68 -1.36 -8.72
C ARG A 65 4.56 -1.90 -7.86
N LEU A 66 4.82 -3.08 -7.33
CA LEU A 66 4.12 -3.66 -6.18
C LEU A 66 5.08 -3.65 -4.98
N ALA A 67 4.59 -3.27 -3.81
CA ALA A 67 5.33 -3.33 -2.56
C ALA A 67 4.54 -4.06 -1.49
N GLU A 68 5.24 -4.86 -0.70
CA GLU A 68 4.68 -5.66 0.36
C GLU A 68 5.50 -5.57 1.64
N PRO A 69 5.19 -4.61 2.53
CA PRO A 69 5.66 -4.65 3.89
C PRO A 69 4.86 -5.68 4.71
N GLY A 70 5.59 -6.43 5.53
CA GLY A 70 5.07 -7.40 6.48
C GLY A 70 5.38 -6.98 7.92
N PHE A 71 4.40 -7.18 8.80
CA PHE A 71 4.47 -6.88 10.23
C PHE A 71 3.99 -8.10 11.02
N HIS A 72 4.46 -8.28 12.25
CA HIS A 72 4.07 -9.45 13.05
C HIS A 72 2.57 -9.46 13.40
N SER A 73 2.01 -8.30 13.71
CA SER A 73 0.61 -8.09 14.05
C SER A 73 0.02 -6.83 13.42
N TRP A 74 -1.27 -6.60 13.63
CA TRP A 74 -1.94 -5.37 13.20
C TRP A 74 -1.43 -4.16 13.98
N GLU A 75 -1.18 -4.33 15.27
CA GLU A 75 -0.69 -3.32 16.20
C GLU A 75 0.70 -2.85 15.77
N ALA A 76 1.60 -3.78 15.45
CA ALA A 76 2.92 -3.45 14.92
C ALA A 76 2.85 -2.68 13.59
N TRP A 77 1.91 -3.03 12.70
CA TRP A 77 1.66 -2.27 11.48
C TRP A 77 1.17 -0.85 11.78
N LYS A 78 0.17 -0.71 12.64
CA LYS A 78 -0.41 0.59 12.99
C LYS A 78 0.66 1.48 13.64
N GLU A 79 1.38 0.95 14.62
CA GLU A 79 2.44 1.70 15.28
C GLU A 79 3.53 2.12 14.28
N GLY A 80 4.09 1.18 13.50
CA GLY A 80 5.23 1.46 12.63
C GLY A 80 4.92 2.26 11.36
N ALA A 81 3.74 2.08 10.78
CA ALA A 81 3.38 2.65 9.48
C ALA A 81 2.40 3.83 9.57
N VAL A 82 1.79 4.08 10.73
CA VAL A 82 0.78 5.12 10.95
C VAL A 82 1.21 6.05 12.09
N ASP A 83 1.44 5.52 13.29
CA ASP A 83 1.61 6.34 14.48
C ASP A 83 3.07 6.85 14.64
N ARG A 84 4.05 6.04 14.24
CA ARG A 84 5.50 6.29 14.36
C ARG A 84 6.23 6.16 13.02
N MET A 85 5.55 6.52 11.93
CA MET A 85 6.19 6.49 10.61
C MET A 85 7.43 7.40 10.62
N PRO A 86 8.62 6.90 10.25
CA PRO A 86 9.84 7.71 10.26
C PRO A 86 9.73 8.85 9.24
N PRO A 87 10.46 9.96 9.46
CA PRO A 87 10.60 11.02 8.48
C PRO A 87 11.00 10.48 7.10
N VAL A 88 10.42 11.08 6.06
CA VAL A 88 10.67 10.74 4.66
C VAL A 88 11.60 11.81 4.09
N ASP A 89 12.91 11.64 4.34
CA ASP A 89 13.94 12.60 3.95
C ASP A 89 14.20 12.58 2.43
N SER A 90 13.96 11.45 1.77
CA SER A 90 14.17 11.25 0.35
C SER A 90 13.03 11.80 -0.51
N ARG A 91 12.12 12.60 0.04
CA ARG A 91 10.92 13.05 -0.69
C ARG A 91 11.30 13.86 -1.94
N PRO A 92 10.96 13.40 -3.16
CA PRO A 92 11.31 14.09 -4.38
C PRO A 92 10.37 15.28 -4.59
N LEU A 93 10.82 16.29 -5.32
CA LEU A 93 10.05 17.53 -5.58
C LEU A 93 8.68 17.24 -6.21
N TRP A 94 8.60 16.20 -7.05
CA TRP A 94 7.35 15.76 -7.70
C TRP A 94 6.46 14.88 -6.81
N ALA A 95 6.90 14.44 -5.63
CA ALA A 95 6.02 13.76 -4.66
C ALA A 95 5.10 14.77 -3.92
N GLY A 96 4.79 15.88 -4.58
CA GLY A 96 3.95 16.96 -4.09
C GLY A 96 2.71 16.42 -3.41
N GLY A 97 2.44 16.93 -2.21
CA GLY A 97 1.14 16.93 -1.54
C GLY A 97 0.34 15.62 -1.51
N HIS A 98 0.91 14.44 -1.73
CA HIS A 98 0.19 13.18 -1.54
C HIS A 98 -0.09 13.01 -0.05
N ARG A 99 -1.20 13.61 0.38
CA ARG A 99 -2.02 13.34 1.55
C ARG A 99 -2.59 11.91 1.53
N GLY A 100 -1.83 10.95 0.96
CA GLY A 100 -2.16 9.53 0.97
C GLY A 100 -1.94 8.92 2.36
N GLY A 101 -1.04 9.50 3.16
CA GLY A 101 -1.03 9.31 4.61
C GLY A 101 -2.30 9.89 5.24
N ASP A 102 -2.57 11.17 5.03
CA ASP A 102 -3.73 11.87 5.63
C ASP A 102 -5.12 11.30 5.28
N HIS A 103 -5.30 10.71 4.10
CA HIS A 103 -6.57 10.10 3.71
C HIS A 103 -6.84 8.77 4.40
N LEU A 104 -5.81 8.00 4.75
CA LEU A 104 -5.95 6.83 5.61
C LEU A 104 -6.30 7.26 7.05
N HIS A 105 -5.68 8.34 7.55
CA HIS A 105 -5.99 8.88 8.88
C HIS A 105 -7.43 9.43 9.00
N ARG A 106 -7.96 10.15 7.99
CA ARG A 106 -9.33 10.70 8.07
C ARG A 106 -10.46 9.70 7.77
N ARG A 107 -10.24 8.67 6.94
CA ARG A 107 -11.29 7.67 6.66
C ARG A 107 -11.42 6.62 7.77
N GLN A 108 -10.33 6.26 8.46
CA GLN A 108 -10.41 5.35 9.60
C GLN A 108 -11.02 6.02 10.84
N ALA A 109 -10.86 7.34 11.01
CA ALA A 109 -11.52 8.11 12.07
C ALA A 109 -13.06 8.23 11.91
N ARG A 110 -13.62 7.91 10.73
CA ARG A 110 -15.08 7.86 10.50
C ARG A 110 -15.69 6.47 10.74
N ILE A 111 -14.87 5.44 10.96
CA ILE A 111 -15.36 4.14 11.43
C ILE A 111 -15.38 4.19 12.96
N ARG A 112 -16.22 5.07 13.52
CA ARG A 112 -16.79 4.78 14.85
C ARG A 112 -17.77 3.63 14.64
N PRO A 113 -17.86 2.67 15.57
CA PRO A 113 -18.90 1.66 15.47
C PRO A 113 -20.24 2.39 15.61
N ALA A 114 -20.95 2.53 14.49
CA ALA A 114 -22.39 2.64 14.58
C ALA A 114 -22.83 1.29 15.17
N ALA A 115 -23.10 1.30 16.47
CA ALA A 115 -23.80 0.23 17.14
C ALA A 115 -25.11 0.02 16.37
N ARG A 116 -25.17 -1.03 15.54
CA ARG A 116 -26.39 -1.69 15.03
C ARG A 116 -25.99 -2.91 14.20
N GLY A 117 -26.31 -4.10 14.71
CA GLY A 117 -26.53 -5.32 13.91
C GLY A 117 -25.32 -6.23 13.71
N VAL A 118 -25.30 -7.34 14.45
CA VAL A 118 -24.30 -8.42 14.47
C VAL A 118 -24.32 -9.31 13.20
N ALA A 119 -24.72 -8.78 12.04
CA ALA A 119 -24.89 -9.60 10.82
C ALA A 119 -23.70 -9.55 9.84
N GLY A 120 -22.98 -8.43 9.73
CA GLY A 120 -21.97 -8.25 8.65
C GLY A 120 -20.57 -8.82 8.92
N ALA A 121 -20.22 -9.09 10.19
CA ALA A 121 -18.87 -9.57 10.53
C ALA A 121 -18.66 -11.07 10.23
N LEU A 122 -19.74 -11.84 10.17
CA LEU A 122 -19.69 -13.27 9.84
C LEU A 122 -19.47 -13.51 8.33
N ASP A 123 -19.93 -12.60 7.47
CA ASP A 123 -19.80 -12.74 6.01
C ASP A 123 -18.36 -12.53 5.53
N CYS A 124 -17.64 -11.56 6.11
CA CYS A 124 -16.22 -11.36 5.78
C CYS A 124 -15.34 -12.53 6.28
N ALA A 125 -15.66 -13.12 7.43
CA ALA A 125 -14.92 -14.26 7.96
C ALA A 125 -15.18 -15.54 7.16
N ARG A 126 -16.38 -15.71 6.60
CA ARG A 126 -16.75 -16.85 5.76
C ARG A 126 -16.09 -16.75 4.37
N ALA A 127 -16.14 -15.59 3.73
CA ALA A 127 -15.45 -15.34 2.45
C ALA A 127 -13.93 -15.58 2.53
N TYR A 128 -13.30 -15.29 3.67
CA TYR A 128 -11.87 -15.54 3.88
C TYR A 128 -11.54 -17.03 4.13
N ARG A 129 -12.49 -17.79 4.69
CA ARG A 129 -12.32 -19.23 4.97
C ARG A 129 -12.49 -20.08 3.71
N ASP A 130 -13.38 -19.68 2.81
CA ASP A 130 -13.63 -20.41 1.56
C ASP A 130 -12.51 -20.23 0.53
N ALA A 131 -11.84 -19.07 0.52
CA ALA A 131 -10.69 -18.80 -0.33
C ALA A 131 -9.41 -19.59 0.02
N ARG A 132 -9.41 -20.35 1.13
CA ARG A 132 -8.28 -21.20 1.56
C ARG A 132 -8.47 -22.70 1.31
N LYS A 133 -9.60 -23.11 0.72
CA LYS A 133 -9.89 -24.52 0.39
C LYS A 133 -9.78 -24.84 -1.11
N LEU A 134 -9.21 -23.93 -1.90
CA LEU A 134 -8.78 -24.14 -3.29
C LEU A 134 -7.24 -24.08 -3.32
#